data_AF-A0A6N8TKE8-F1
#
_entry.id   AF-A0A6N8TKE8-F1
#
_cell.length_a   1.000
_cell.length_b   1.000
_cell.length_c   1.000
_cell.angle_alpha   90.00
_cell.angle_beta   90.00
_cell.angle_gamma   90.00
#
_symmetry.space_group_name_H-M   'P 1'
#
loop_
_entity.id
_entity.type
_entity.pdbx_description
1 polymer ?
#
loop_
_entity_poly.entity_id
_entity_poly.type
_entity_poly.pdbx_seq_one_letter_code
_entity_poly.pdbx_strand_id
1 'polypeptide(L)'
;MEFYIPTETGEFLAFCAAIVTSLLGLIALFAPGTVLKLAGLQTKETSREGLAFVRSSGGFYAGLAIVALMMAQSWIYMAIGGGFTLAAFGRILSLMSDGSFSLKNLLVLAVQAVLAGLPLGYAFGFI
;
A
#
# COMPACT_ATOMS: atom_id res chain seq x y z
N MET A 1 14.12 21.61 -8.27
CA MET A 1 14.54 20.27 -7.83
C MET A 1 14.56 19.41 -9.07
N GLU A 2 15.70 18.84 -9.42
CA GLU A 2 15.74 17.78 -10.43
C GLU A 2 15.09 16.54 -9.82
N PHE A 3 14.30 15.82 -10.62
CA PHE A 3 13.66 14.60 -10.17
C PHE A 3 14.72 13.49 -10.08
N TYR A 4 15.02 13.07 -8.85
CA TYR A 4 16.03 12.04 -8.61
C TYR A 4 15.45 10.65 -8.92
N ILE A 5 16.14 9.91 -9.79
CA ILE A 5 15.82 8.52 -10.10
C ILE A 5 16.96 7.67 -9.51
N PRO A 6 16.66 6.77 -8.56
CA PRO A 6 17.67 5.90 -7.97
C PRO A 6 18.38 5.02 -8.99
N THR A 7 19.70 4.95 -8.91
CA THR A 7 20.53 4.04 -9.72
C THR A 7 20.99 2.80 -8.94
N GLU A 8 20.90 2.85 -7.61
CA GLU A 8 21.20 1.70 -6.74
C GLU A 8 20.03 0.70 -6.79
N THR A 9 20.34 -0.59 -6.94
CA THR A 9 19.33 -1.65 -7.10
C THR A 9 18.35 -1.73 -5.93
N GLY A 10 18.84 -1.68 -4.68
CA GLY A 10 18.00 -1.74 -3.48
C GLY A 10 17.07 -0.53 -3.38
N GLU A 11 17.63 0.67 -3.56
CA GLU A 11 16.87 1.92 -3.56
C GLU A 11 15.82 1.94 -4.68
N PHE A 12 16.18 1.46 -5.88
CA PHE A 12 15.28 1.40 -7.03
C PHE A 12 14.08 0.49 -6.76
N LEU A 13 14.28 -0.65 -6.10
CA LEU A 13 13.18 -1.54 -5.69
C LEU A 13 12.24 -0.87 -4.67
N ALA A 14 12.78 -0.15 -3.69
CA ALA A 14 12.00 0.63 -2.74
C ALA A 14 11.21 1.75 -3.44
N PHE A 15 11.83 2.42 -4.41
CA PHE A 15 11.19 3.44 -5.24
C PHE A 15 10.06 2.85 -6.10
N CYS A 16 10.24 1.68 -6.71
CA CYS A 16 9.18 0.97 -7.41
C CYS A 16 8.00 0.62 -6.48
N ALA A 17 8.28 0.17 -5.25
CA ALA A 17 7.24 -0.07 -4.26
C ALA A 17 6.47 1.21 -3.89
N ALA A 18 7.15 2.35 -3.80
CA ALA A 18 6.51 3.65 -3.61
C ALA A 18 5.64 4.05 -4.82
N ILE A 19 6.07 3.79 -6.07
CA ILE A 19 5.23 4.00 -7.27
C ILE A 19 3.94 3.18 -7.17
N VAL A 20 4.04 1.88 -6.88
CA VAL A 20 2.87 1.00 -6.77
C VAL A 20 1.94 1.47 -5.65
N THR A 21 2.50 1.85 -4.50
CA THR A 21 1.73 2.38 -3.36
C THR A 21 1.00 3.66 -3.73
N SER A 22 1.66 4.57 -4.45
CA SER A 22 1.06 5.80 -4.95
C SER A 22 -0.11 5.51 -5.89
N LEU A 23 0.07 4.61 -6.85
CA LEU A 23 -0.98 4.20 -7.78
C LEU A 23 -2.18 3.58 -7.07
N LEU A 24 -1.94 2.66 -6.11
CA LEU A 24 -3.01 2.08 -5.30
C LEU A 24 -3.77 3.14 -4.49
N GLY A 25 -3.04 4.09 -3.89
CA GLY A 25 -3.62 5.21 -3.17
C GLY A 25 -4.47 6.11 -4.06
N LEU A 26 -3.97 6.46 -5.25
CA LEU A 26 -4.70 7.28 -6.23
C LEU A 26 -5.95 6.57 -6.75
N ILE A 27 -5.89 5.26 -7.00
CA ILE A 27 -7.06 4.46 -7.38
C ILE A 27 -8.10 4.48 -6.24
N ALA A 28 -7.68 4.32 -4.99
CA ALA A 28 -8.59 4.39 -3.84
C ALA A 28 -9.19 5.80 -3.65
N LEU A 29 -8.41 6.85 -3.92
CA LEU A 29 -8.83 8.25 -3.83
C LEU A 29 -9.88 8.62 -4.90
N PHE A 30 -9.64 8.24 -6.15
CA PHE A 30 -10.49 8.64 -7.28
C PHE A 30 -11.59 7.63 -7.62
N ALA A 31 -11.34 6.34 -7.42
CA ALA A 31 -12.27 5.24 -7.73
C ALA A 31 -12.60 4.36 -6.50
N PRO A 32 -13.08 4.94 -5.38
CA PRO A 32 -13.35 4.19 -4.15
C PRO A 32 -14.42 3.09 -4.31
N GLY A 33 -15.40 3.30 -5.20
CA GLY A 33 -16.42 2.30 -5.48
C GLY A 33 -15.84 1.02 -6.08
N THR A 34 -14.80 1.13 -6.93
CA THR A 34 -14.10 -0.02 -7.49
C THR A 34 -13.33 -0.77 -6.39
N VAL A 35 -12.65 -0.04 -5.51
CA VAL A 35 -11.91 -0.62 -4.38
C VAL A 35 -12.86 -1.36 -3.42
N LEU A 36 -14.01 -0.78 -3.11
CA LEU A 36 -15.03 -1.43 -2.29
C LEU A 36 -15.59 -2.70 -2.94
N LYS A 37 -15.87 -2.68 -4.25
CA LYS A 37 -16.27 -3.90 -5.00
C LYS A 37 -15.20 -4.98 -4.93
N LEU A 38 -13.92 -4.61 -5.09
CA LEU A 38 -12.80 -5.54 -4.98
C LEU A 38 -12.67 -6.12 -3.57
N ALA A 39 -12.98 -5.33 -2.55
CA ALA A 39 -13.08 -5.77 -1.15
C ALA A 39 -14.33 -6.62 -0.86
N GLY A 40 -15.17 -6.90 -1.85
CA GLY A 40 -16.36 -7.74 -1.71
C GLY A 40 -17.61 -7.00 -1.21
N LEU A 41 -17.55 -5.67 -1.07
CA LEU A 41 -18.68 -4.85 -0.66
C LEU A 41 -19.58 -4.51 -1.85
N GLN A 42 -20.90 -4.72 -1.70
CA GLN A 42 -21.86 -4.43 -2.76
C GLN A 42 -22.10 -2.92 -2.88
N THR A 43 -22.04 -2.39 -4.10
CA THR A 43 -22.21 -0.94 -4.35
C THR A 43 -23.60 -0.40 -4.11
N LYS A 44 -24.63 -1.26 -4.03
CA LYS A 44 -26.01 -0.82 -3.83
C LYS A 44 -26.28 -0.38 -2.39
N GLU A 45 -25.52 -0.91 -1.42
CA GLU A 45 -25.59 -0.59 0.02
C GLU A 45 -24.37 0.18 0.53
N THR A 46 -23.50 0.64 -0.37
CA THR A 46 -22.31 1.38 0.04
C THR A 46 -22.72 2.73 0.61
N SER A 47 -22.52 2.90 1.92
CA SER A 47 -22.76 4.16 2.60
C SER A 47 -21.83 5.25 2.06
N ARG A 48 -22.31 6.50 2.06
CA ARG A 48 -21.48 7.67 1.71
C ARG A 48 -20.23 7.74 2.59
N GLU A 49 -20.36 7.32 3.85
CA GLU A 49 -19.26 7.20 4.80
C GLU A 49 -18.20 6.17 4.37
N GLY A 50 -18.61 5.01 3.85
CA GLY A 50 -17.66 4.00 3.34
C GLY A 50 -16.84 4.53 2.15
N LEU A 51 -17.48 5.29 1.25
CA LEU A 51 -16.77 5.95 0.16
C LEU A 51 -15.82 7.03 0.68
N ALA A 52 -16.24 7.84 1.66
CA ALA A 52 -15.40 8.87 2.26
C ALA A 52 -14.17 8.27 2.95
N PHE A 53 -14.34 7.17 3.68
CA PHE A 53 -13.24 6.45 4.32
C PHE A 53 -12.22 5.94 3.31
N VAL A 54 -12.65 5.23 2.26
CA VAL A 54 -11.73 4.71 1.24
C VAL A 54 -11.00 5.83 0.50
N ARG A 55 -11.68 6.96 0.22
CA ARG A 55 -11.01 8.12 -0.38
C ARG A 55 -9.95 8.70 0.54
N SER A 56 -10.28 8.89 1.81
CA SER A 56 -9.36 9.44 2.81
C SER A 56 -8.13 8.55 2.98
N SER A 57 -8.32 7.24 3.14
CA SER A 57 -7.22 6.28 3.22
C SER A 57 -6.39 6.23 1.94
N GLY A 58 -7.04 6.29 0.77
CA GLY A 58 -6.35 6.35 -0.52
C GLY A 58 -5.48 7.60 -0.66
N GLY A 59 -6.00 8.76 -0.28
CA GLY A 59 -5.25 10.01 -0.25
C GLY A 59 -4.06 9.96 0.70
N PHE A 60 -4.19 9.31 1.86
CA PHE A 60 -3.08 9.09 2.79
C PHE A 60 -1.97 8.23 2.16
N TYR A 61 -2.32 7.07 1.57
CA TYR A 61 -1.34 6.22 0.89
C TYR A 61 -0.66 6.93 -0.28
N ALA A 62 -1.43 7.64 -1.11
CA ALA A 62 -0.90 8.38 -2.24
C ALA A 62 0.03 9.51 -1.78
N GLY A 63 -0.39 10.31 -0.79
CA GLY A 63 0.41 11.42 -0.26
C GLY A 63 1.74 10.95 0.32
N LEU A 64 1.73 9.92 1.18
CA LEU A 64 2.95 9.35 1.76
C LEU A 64 3.90 8.83 0.67
N ALA A 65 3.38 8.10 -0.31
CA ALA A 65 4.17 7.54 -1.39
C ALA A 65 4.72 8.61 -2.35
N ILE A 66 3.94 9.64 -2.68
CA ILE A 66 4.42 10.76 -3.52
C ILE A 66 5.57 11.49 -2.82
N VAL A 67 5.46 11.73 -1.52
CA VAL A 67 6.57 12.33 -0.74
C VAL A 67 7.80 11.44 -0.77
N ALA A 68 7.64 10.11 -0.67
CA ALA A 68 8.74 9.16 -0.79
C ALA A 68 9.43 9.25 -2.17
N LEU A 69 8.66 9.37 -3.26
CA LEU A 69 9.19 9.51 -4.62
C LEU A 69 9.91 10.85 -4.83
N MET A 70 9.43 11.94 -4.21
CA MET A 70 10.03 13.26 -4.34
C MET A 70 11.33 13.42 -3.53
N MET A 71 11.42 12.74 -2.39
CA MET A 71 12.51 12.93 -1.43
C MET A 71 13.54 11.78 -1.46
N ALA A 72 13.14 10.60 -1.91
CA ALA A 72 13.96 9.39 -1.97
C ALA A 72 14.74 9.10 -0.67
N GLN A 73 14.09 9.28 0.48
CA GLN A 73 14.71 9.08 1.79
C GLN A 73 14.37 7.70 2.37
N SER A 74 15.39 7.00 2.89
CA SER A 74 15.25 5.68 3.52
C SER A 74 14.19 5.63 4.63
N TRP A 75 14.12 6.65 5.49
CA TRP A 75 13.11 6.72 6.56
C TRP A 75 11.66 6.75 6.06
N ILE A 76 11.43 7.34 4.89
CA ILE A 76 10.09 7.43 4.30
C ILE A 76 9.72 6.09 3.64
N TYR A 77 10.67 5.44 2.98
CA TYR A 77 10.50 4.05 2.52
C TYR A 77 10.23 3.09 3.68
N MET A 78 10.92 3.27 4.81
CA MET A 78 10.67 2.51 6.03
C MET A 78 9.25 2.71 6.55
N ALA A 79 8.71 3.94 6.51
CA ALA A 79 7.33 4.22 6.89
C ALA A 79 6.31 3.50 5.98
N ILE A 80 6.55 3.49 4.67
CA ILE A 80 5.71 2.74 3.71
C ILE A 80 5.78 1.24 4.04
N GLY A 81 6.99 0.70 4.16
CA GLY A 81 7.20 -0.72 4.44
C GLY A 81 6.59 -1.15 5.77
N GLY A 82 6.78 -0.36 6.83
CA GLY A 82 6.17 -0.59 8.14
C GLY A 82 4.64 -0.53 8.09
N GLY A 83 4.07 0.41 7.35
CA GLY A 83 2.63 0.48 7.10
C GLY A 83 2.09 -0.80 6.44
N PHE A 84 2.78 -1.31 5.42
CA PHE A 84 2.40 -2.56 4.76
C PHE A 84 2.61 -3.80 5.65
N THR A 85 3.64 -3.82 6.50
CA THR A 85 3.84 -4.89 7.49
C THR A 85 2.67 -4.97 8.46
N LEU A 86 2.25 -3.83 9.03
CA LEU A 86 1.08 -3.79 9.91
C LEU A 86 -0.21 -4.16 9.17
N ALA A 87 -0.35 -3.74 7.90
CA ALA A 87 -1.50 -4.09 7.09
C ALA A 87 -1.55 -5.58 6.73
N ALA A 88 -0.39 -6.22 6.49
CA ALA A 88 -0.26 -7.65 6.29
C ALA A 88 -0.58 -8.42 7.57
N PHE A 89 -0.07 -7.96 8.72
CA PHE A 89 -0.36 -8.54 10.02
C PHE A 89 -1.87 -8.48 10.34
N GLY A 90 -2.51 -7.34 10.13
CA GLY A 90 -3.97 -7.22 10.30
C GLY A 90 -4.75 -8.18 9.40
N ARG A 91 -4.27 -8.44 8.17
CA ARG A 91 -4.90 -9.43 7.29
C ARG A 91 -4.67 -10.86 7.74
N ILE A 92 -3.50 -11.19 8.29
CA ILE A 92 -3.26 -12.51 8.91
C ILE A 92 -4.22 -12.73 10.07
N LEU A 93 -4.41 -11.73 10.93
CA LEU A 93 -5.40 -11.80 12.01
C LEU A 93 -6.81 -12.05 11.49
N SER A 94 -7.23 -11.35 10.42
CA SER A 94 -8.55 -11.57 9.83
C SER A 94 -8.70 -12.97 9.20
N LEU A 95 -7.64 -13.50 8.58
CA LEU A 95 -7.65 -14.86 8.03
C LEU A 95 -7.81 -15.93 9.13
N MET A 96 -7.22 -15.69 10.29
CA MET A 96 -7.27 -16.61 11.44
C MET A 96 -8.55 -16.49 12.24
N SER A 97 -9.02 -15.26 12.48
CA SER A 97 -10.11 -14.97 13.42
C SER A 97 -11.48 -14.86 12.75
N ASP A 98 -11.55 -14.27 11.56
CA ASP A 98 -12.82 -13.95 10.89
C ASP A 98 -13.22 -15.00 9.84
N GLY A 99 -12.42 -16.08 9.70
CA GLY A 99 -12.65 -17.12 8.70
C GLY A 99 -12.58 -16.63 7.25
N SER A 100 -11.90 -15.49 7.01
CA SER A 100 -11.86 -14.83 5.70
C SER A 100 -10.91 -15.51 4.69
N PHE A 101 -10.62 -16.80 4.86
CA PHE A 101 -9.68 -17.55 4.05
C PHE A 101 -10.19 -17.69 2.61
N SER A 102 -9.59 -16.91 1.71
CA SER A 102 -9.90 -16.91 0.29
C SER A 102 -8.65 -16.64 -0.54
N LEU A 103 -8.64 -17.14 -1.79
CA LEU A 103 -7.53 -16.92 -2.71
C LEU A 103 -7.27 -15.41 -2.92
N LYS A 104 -8.33 -14.59 -2.95
CA LYS A 104 -8.21 -13.14 -3.05
C LYS A 104 -7.46 -12.54 -1.87
N ASN A 105 -7.81 -12.92 -0.63
CA ASN A 105 -7.13 -12.42 0.55
C ASN A 105 -5.67 -12.89 0.63
N LEU A 106 -5.38 -14.11 0.17
CA LEU A 106 -4.01 -14.61 0.10
C LEU A 106 -3.16 -13.84 -0.93
N LEU A 107 -3.72 -13.53 -2.11
CA LEU A 107 -3.04 -12.71 -3.12
C LEU A 107 -2.78 -11.29 -2.60
N VAL A 108 -3.77 -10.68 -1.94
CA VAL A 108 -3.59 -9.34 -1.35
C VAL A 108 -2.54 -9.38 -0.24
N LEU A 109 -2.52 -10.42 0.60
CA LEU A 109 -1.47 -10.61 1.61
C LEU A 109 -0.08 -10.71 0.98
N ALA A 110 0.07 -11.47 -0.12
CA ALA A 110 1.33 -11.57 -0.84
C ALA A 110 1.78 -10.21 -1.39
N VAL A 111 0.86 -9.42 -1.97
CA VAL A 111 1.17 -8.05 -2.43
C VAL A 111 1.61 -7.17 -1.26
N GLN A 112 0.93 -7.24 -0.12
CA GLN A 112 1.33 -6.48 1.08
C GLN A 112 2.70 -6.90 1.59
N ALA A 113 3.02 -8.20 1.60
CA ALA A 113 4.32 -8.69 2.00
C ALA A 113 5.44 -8.21 1.07
N VAL A 114 5.21 -8.17 -0.24
CA VAL A 114 6.18 -7.62 -1.21
C VAL A 114 6.36 -6.12 -1.02
N LEU A 115 5.27 -5.35 -0.91
CA LEU A 115 5.33 -3.90 -0.68
C LEU A 115 5.89 -3.51 0.70
N ALA A 116 5.86 -4.43 1.67
CA ALA A 116 6.56 -4.29 2.94
C ALA A 116 8.05 -4.63 2.81
N GLY A 117 8.36 -5.74 2.15
CA GLY A 117 9.70 -6.31 2.08
C GLY A 117 10.68 -5.46 1.27
N LEU A 118 10.27 -4.90 0.12
CA LEU A 118 11.18 -4.10 -0.72
C LEU A 118 11.67 -2.83 0.01
N PRO A 119 10.79 -1.98 0.58
CA PRO A 119 11.23 -0.77 1.27
C PRO A 119 11.98 -1.07 2.58
N LEU A 120 11.56 -2.09 3.35
CA LEU A 120 12.24 -2.46 4.59
C LEU A 120 13.59 -3.12 4.34
N GLY A 121 13.69 -3.95 3.31
CA GLY A 121 14.94 -4.57 2.89
C GLY A 121 16.00 -3.51 2.60
N TYR A 122 15.65 -2.50 1.82
CA TYR A 122 16.51 -1.35 1.56
C TYR A 122 16.80 -0.55 2.84
N ALA A 123 15.76 -0.19 3.59
CA ALA A 123 15.91 0.68 4.77
C ALA A 123 16.77 0.08 5.88
N PHE A 124 16.79 -1.24 6.02
CA PHE A 124 17.64 -1.98 6.97
C PHE A 124 18.98 -2.45 6.37
N GLY A 125 19.24 -2.20 5.08
CA GLY A 125 20.48 -2.57 4.41
C GLY A 125 20.65 -4.05 4.09
N PHE A 126 19.54 -4.78 3.92
CA PHE A 126 19.55 -6.19 3.50
C PHE A 126 19.68 -6.37 1.97
N ILE A 127 19.31 -5.36 1.19
CA ILE A 127 19.37 -5.31 -0.29
C ILE A 127 19.83 -3.95 -0.79
#